data_AF-A0A7K9NWJ7-F1
#
_entry.id   AF-A0A7K9NWJ7-F1
#
_cell.length_a   1.000
_cell.length_b   1.000
_cell.length_c   1.000
_cell.angle_alpha   90.00
_cell.angle_beta   90.00
_cell.angle_gamma   90.00
#
_symmetry.space_group_name_H-M   'P 1'
#
loop_
_entity.id
_entity.type
_entity.pdbx_description
1 polymer ?
#
loop_
_entity_poly.entity_id
_entity_poly.type
_entity_poly.pdbx_seq_one_letter_code
_entity_poly.pdbx_strand_id
1 'polypeptide(L)'
;MTPATRQEVLGLYRKILQIAKNWQSASGQIEETMREKEYIRNEARTLFRKNKNVTDPKLIKQCIEECEARIEIGLHYNIPYPRPIHLPPLGLAHKQGRTLRHQEKLRKFSKPIYLKSHDEVS
;
A
#
# COMPACT_ATOMS: atom_id res chain seq x y z
N MET A 1 16.63 -7.08 13.39
CA MET A 1 15.18 -7.24 13.66
C MET A 1 15.02 -7.93 15.00
N THR A 2 14.21 -7.39 15.92
CA THR A 2 13.97 -8.04 17.22
C THR A 2 12.99 -9.22 17.06
N PRO A 3 13.01 -10.23 17.96
CA PRO A 3 12.05 -11.32 17.93
C PRO A 3 10.58 -10.86 17.98
N ALA A 4 10.29 -9.83 18.77
CA ALA A 4 8.95 -9.24 18.89
C ALA A 4 8.49 -8.63 17.56
N THR A 5 9.33 -7.82 16.93
CA THR A 5 9.02 -7.21 15.62
C THR A 5 8.83 -8.29 14.54
N ARG A 6 9.60 -9.38 14.58
CA ARG A 6 9.42 -10.50 13.64
C ARG A 6 8.06 -11.15 13.81
N GLN A 7 7.61 -11.36 15.04
CA GLN A 7 6.31 -11.97 15.34
C GLN A 7 5.17 -11.08 14.85
N GLU A 8 5.26 -9.77 15.06
CA GLU A 8 4.31 -8.77 14.57
C GLU A 8 4.19 -8.81 13.04
N VAL A 9 5.31 -8.73 12.32
CA VAL A 9 5.34 -8.78 10.84
C VAL A 9 4.73 -10.09 10.32
N LEU A 10 5.06 -11.23 10.92
CA LEU A 10 4.50 -12.51 10.52
C LEU A 10 3.00 -12.63 10.86
N GLY A 11 2.57 -12.06 11.99
CA GLY A 11 1.16 -11.94 12.35
C GLY A 11 0.38 -11.15 11.30
N LEU A 12 0.94 -10.03 10.86
CA LEU A 12 0.36 -9.17 9.84
C LEU A 12 0.28 -9.89 8.48
N TYR A 13 1.31 -10.63 8.08
CA TYR A 13 1.29 -11.45 6.86
C TYR A 13 0.16 -12.50 6.90
N ARG A 14 0.00 -13.20 8.03
CA ARG A 14 -1.08 -14.19 8.20
C ARG A 14 -2.46 -13.55 8.14
N LYS A 15 -2.63 -12.36 8.75
CA LYS A 15 -3.87 -11.57 8.68
C LYS A 15 -4.25 -11.28 7.23
N ILE A 16 -3.30 -10.87 6.39
CA ILE A 16 -3.55 -10.61 4.96
C ILE A 16 -3.98 -11.89 4.23
N LEU A 17 -3.31 -13.02 4.47
CA LEU A 17 -3.70 -14.29 3.84
C LEU A 17 -5.11 -14.74 4.28
N GLN A 18 -5.50 -14.47 5.52
CA GLN A 18 -6.84 -14.71 6.02
C GLN A 18 -7.87 -13.79 5.35
N ILE A 19 -7.55 -12.50 5.17
CA ILE A 19 -8.36 -11.56 4.40
C ILE A 19 -8.55 -12.07 2.98
N ALA A 20 -7.46 -12.44 2.29
CA ALA A 20 -7.53 -13.01 0.94
C ALA A 20 -8.32 -14.33 0.87
N LYS A 21 -8.43 -15.10 1.97
CA LYS A 21 -9.28 -16.29 2.00
C LYS A 21 -10.77 -15.92 2.04
N ASN A 22 -11.10 -14.97 2.91
CA ASN A 22 -12.46 -14.54 3.21
C ASN A 22 -12.99 -13.44 2.28
N TRP A 23 -12.14 -12.91 1.40
CA TRP A 23 -12.50 -11.82 0.50
C TRP A 23 -13.69 -12.18 -0.40
N GLN A 24 -14.54 -11.21 -0.67
CA GLN A 24 -15.67 -11.31 -1.58
C GLN A 24 -15.76 -9.99 -2.35
N SER A 25 -15.78 -10.08 -3.69
CA SER A 25 -15.85 -8.87 -4.50
C SER A 25 -17.19 -8.16 -4.29
N ALA A 26 -17.15 -6.83 -4.35
CA ALA A 26 -18.35 -6.00 -4.28
C ALA A 26 -19.34 -6.32 -5.41
N SER A 27 -18.88 -6.84 -6.55
CA SER A 27 -19.74 -7.25 -7.67
C SER A 27 -20.50 -8.55 -7.43
N GLY A 28 -20.08 -9.35 -6.44
CA GLY A 28 -20.59 -10.71 -6.23
C GLY A 28 -20.17 -11.73 -7.29
N GLN A 29 -19.40 -11.32 -8.31
CA GLN A 29 -18.94 -12.23 -9.36
C GLN A 29 -17.81 -13.14 -8.84
N ILE A 30 -17.92 -14.43 -9.16
CA ILE A 30 -16.94 -15.44 -8.72
C ILE A 30 -15.57 -15.17 -9.36
N GLU A 31 -15.53 -14.86 -10.66
CA GLU A 31 -14.28 -14.57 -11.38
C GLU A 31 -13.54 -13.36 -10.81
N GLU A 32 -14.27 -12.27 -10.54
CA GLU A 32 -13.70 -11.07 -9.96
C GLU A 32 -13.21 -11.33 -8.53
N THR A 33 -14.01 -12.02 -7.72
CA THR A 33 -13.60 -12.45 -6.38
C THR A 33 -12.30 -13.27 -6.44
N MET A 34 -12.17 -14.21 -7.39
CA MET A 34 -10.95 -15.00 -7.53
C MET A 34 -9.75 -14.14 -7.95
N ARG A 35 -9.95 -13.21 -8.88
CA ARG A 35 -8.90 -12.27 -9.34
C ARG A 35 -8.42 -11.37 -8.20
N GLU A 36 -9.34 -10.84 -7.41
CA GLU A 36 -9.05 -10.00 -6.25
C GLU A 36 -8.31 -10.77 -5.15
N LYS A 37 -8.75 -12.00 -4.85
CA LYS A 37 -8.05 -12.90 -3.90
C LYS A 37 -6.62 -13.17 -4.32
N GLU A 38 -6.42 -13.44 -5.61
CA GLU A 38 -5.08 -13.67 -6.16
C GLU A 38 -4.22 -12.40 -6.10
N TYR A 39 -4.81 -11.25 -6.42
CA TYR A 39 -4.15 -9.95 -6.29
C TYR A 39 -3.62 -9.72 -4.87
N ILE A 40 -4.48 -9.85 -3.85
CA ILE A 40 -4.08 -9.65 -2.44
C ILE A 40 -2.92 -10.58 -2.07
N ARG A 41 -2.98 -11.85 -2.48
CA ARG A 41 -1.91 -12.84 -2.18
C ARG A 41 -0.59 -12.47 -2.86
N ASN A 42 -0.65 -12.10 -4.14
CA ASN A 42 0.53 -11.79 -4.94
C ASN A 42 1.18 -10.49 -4.51
N GLU A 43 0.39 -9.45 -4.24
CA GLU A 43 0.90 -8.18 -3.72
C GLU A 43 1.58 -8.39 -2.35
N ALA A 44 0.91 -9.07 -1.41
CA ALA A 44 1.48 -9.37 -0.09
C ALA A 44 2.81 -10.15 -0.21
N ARG A 45 2.85 -11.21 -1.02
CA ARG A 45 4.09 -11.97 -1.25
C ARG A 45 5.20 -11.09 -1.83
N THR A 46 4.86 -10.22 -2.78
CA THR A 46 5.83 -9.37 -3.48
C THR A 46 6.42 -8.33 -2.52
N LEU A 47 5.58 -7.61 -1.79
CA LEU A 47 6.02 -6.55 -0.88
C LEU A 47 6.78 -7.10 0.34
N PHE A 48 6.32 -8.20 0.94
CA PHE A 48 7.05 -8.82 2.06
C PHE A 48 8.42 -9.36 1.62
N ARG A 49 8.51 -9.93 0.41
CA ARG A 49 9.81 -10.37 -0.14
C ARG A 49 10.72 -9.19 -0.46
N LYS A 50 10.19 -8.09 -0.99
CA LYS A 50 10.95 -6.86 -1.24
C LYS A 50 11.54 -6.30 0.06
N ASN A 51 10.77 -6.30 1.14
CA ASN A 51 11.18 -5.76 2.43
C ASN A 51 11.98 -6.74 3.31
N LYS A 52 12.29 -7.95 2.84
CA LYS A 52 12.91 -9.01 3.65
C LYS A 52 14.27 -8.62 4.26
N ASN A 53 14.99 -7.71 3.61
CA ASN A 53 16.33 -7.27 4.00
C ASN A 53 16.31 -5.96 4.81
N VAL A 54 15.14 -5.39 5.11
CA VAL A 54 15.03 -4.17 5.90
C VAL A 54 15.38 -4.47 7.35
N THR A 55 16.45 -3.83 7.85
CA THR A 55 16.97 -4.06 9.21
C THR A 55 16.75 -2.87 10.15
N ASP A 56 16.58 -1.66 9.61
CA ASP A 56 16.33 -0.45 10.39
C ASP A 56 14.95 -0.52 11.08
N PRO A 57 14.90 -0.49 12.42
CA PRO A 57 13.64 -0.50 13.17
C PRO A 57 12.63 0.57 12.74
N LYS A 58 13.11 1.77 12.36
CA LYS A 58 12.23 2.87 11.92
C LYS A 58 11.55 2.54 10.59
N LEU A 59 12.31 1.98 9.64
CA LEU A 59 11.76 1.56 8.35
C LEU A 59 10.80 0.38 8.50
N ILE A 60 11.12 -0.58 9.37
CA ILE A 60 10.22 -1.71 9.64
C ILE A 60 8.88 -1.19 10.20
N LYS A 61 8.91 -0.26 11.15
CA LYS A 61 7.69 0.36 11.70
C LYS A 61 6.87 1.06 10.61
N GLN A 62 7.51 1.82 9.74
CA GLN A 62 6.82 2.47 8.61
C GLN A 62 6.19 1.45 7.64
N CYS A 63 6.85 0.31 7.39
CA CYS A 63 6.27 -0.75 6.56
C CYS A 63 5.05 -1.40 7.23
N ILE A 64 5.06 -1.56 8.56
CA ILE A 64 3.92 -2.09 9.32
C ILE A 64 2.76 -1.10 9.24
N GLU A 65 2.99 0.18 9.57
CA GLU A 65 1.97 1.25 9.50
C GLU A 65 1.37 1.39 8.10
N GLU A 66 2.20 1.35 7.05
CA GLU A 66 1.72 1.34 5.66
C GLU A 66 0.80 0.14 5.40
N CYS A 67 1.20 -1.04 5.86
CA CYS A 67 0.45 -2.27 5.60
C CYS A 67 -0.89 -2.30 6.35
N GLU A 68 -0.93 -1.80 7.58
CA GLU A 68 -2.18 -1.63 8.35
C GLU A 68 -3.12 -0.64 7.67
N ALA A 69 -2.61 0.51 7.25
CA ALA A 69 -3.40 1.52 6.54
C ALA A 69 -3.98 0.97 5.22
N ARG A 70 -3.20 0.16 4.49
CA ARG A 70 -3.68 -0.52 3.26
C ARG A 70 -4.81 -1.50 3.56
N ILE A 71 -4.66 -2.32 4.62
CA ILE A 71 -5.70 -3.26 5.05
C ILE A 71 -6.98 -2.49 5.41
N GLU A 72 -6.87 -1.42 6.20
CA GLU A 72 -8.00 -0.63 6.64
C GLU A 72 -8.76 -0.02 5.46
N ILE A 73 -8.05 0.59 4.52
CA ILE A 73 -8.65 1.20 3.31
C ILE A 73 -9.28 0.14 2.42
N GLY A 74 -8.60 -0.99 2.22
CA GLY A 74 -9.11 -2.08 1.40
C GLY A 74 -10.41 -2.63 1.96
N LEU A 75 -10.48 -2.85 3.28
CA LEU A 75 -11.69 -3.33 3.95
C LEU A 75 -12.79 -2.26 3.98
N HIS A 76 -12.46 -0.99 4.24
CA HIS A 76 -13.43 0.09 4.33
C HIS A 76 -14.16 0.35 3.01
N TYR A 77 -13.44 0.32 1.88
CA TYR A 77 -14.03 0.53 0.57
C TYR A 77 -14.41 -0.77 -0.16
N ASN A 78 -14.08 -1.92 0.41
CA ASN A 78 -14.19 -3.22 -0.23
C ASN A 78 -13.52 -3.29 -1.62
N ILE A 79 -12.33 -2.68 -1.74
CA ILE A 79 -11.54 -2.63 -2.97
C ILE A 79 -10.11 -3.05 -2.62
N PRO A 80 -9.56 -4.13 -3.21
CA PRO A 80 -8.24 -4.63 -2.85
C PRO A 80 -7.11 -3.84 -3.51
N TYR A 81 -7.42 -3.04 -4.53
CA TYR A 81 -6.46 -2.28 -5.31
C TYR A 81 -6.11 -0.93 -4.65
N PRO A 82 -4.90 -0.40 -4.88
CA PRO A 82 -4.53 0.91 -4.40
C PRO A 82 -5.43 1.98 -5.03
N ARG A 83 -6.02 2.79 -4.16
CA ARG A 83 -6.92 3.87 -4.58
C ARG A 83 -6.12 4.99 -5.26
N PRO A 84 -6.45 5.41 -6.50
CA PRO A 84 -5.84 6.57 -7.13
C PRO A 84 -6.06 7.84 -6.29
N ILE A 85 -5.02 8.65 -6.10
CA ILE A 85 -5.17 9.96 -5.45
C ILE A 85 -5.54 10.98 -6.51
N HIS A 86 -6.68 11.65 -6.34
CA HIS A 86 -7.08 12.79 -7.14
C HIS A 86 -6.34 14.05 -6.66
N LEU A 87 -5.01 14.00 -6.67
CA LEU A 87 -4.22 15.21 -6.47
C LEU A 87 -4.42 16.08 -7.71
N PRO A 88 -4.83 17.36 -7.55
CA PRO A 88 -5.07 18.22 -8.69
C PRO A 88 -3.83 18.23 -9.58
N PRO A 89 -3.97 17.96 -10.90
CA PRO A 89 -2.85 18.05 -11.83
C PRO A 89 -2.37 19.50 -11.80
N LEU A 90 -1.11 19.71 -11.37
CA LEU A 90 -0.35 20.98 -11.40
C LEU A 90 -1.27 22.20 -11.55
N GLY A 91 -1.90 22.65 -10.46
CA GLY A 91 -2.89 23.71 -10.54
C GLY A 91 -2.31 24.93 -11.24
N LEU A 92 -2.68 25.16 -12.51
CA LEU A 92 -2.29 26.25 -13.43
C LEU A 92 -0.84 26.79 -13.33
N ALA A 93 0.09 26.06 -12.72
CA ALA A 93 1.44 26.51 -12.49
C ALA A 93 2.20 26.38 -13.82
N HIS A 94 2.91 27.44 -14.20
CA HIS A 94 3.78 27.43 -15.38
C HIS A 94 4.64 26.16 -15.39
N LYS A 95 4.69 25.49 -16.54
CA LYS A 95 5.36 24.18 -16.76
C LYS A 95 6.87 24.17 -16.45
N GLN A 96 7.44 25.29 -15.99
CA GLN A 96 8.87 25.47 -15.73
C GLN A 96 9.06 26.47 -14.57
N GLY A 97 9.96 26.16 -13.62
CA GLY A 97 10.39 27.10 -12.58
C GLY A 97 10.54 26.50 -11.18
N ARG A 98 10.99 27.33 -10.23
CA ARG A 98 11.15 26.97 -8.80
C ARG A 98 9.81 26.59 -8.14
N THR A 99 8.71 27.20 -8.59
CA THR A 99 7.34 26.95 -8.13
C THR A 99 6.86 25.53 -8.44
N LEU A 100 7.22 24.99 -9.61
CA LEU A 100 6.90 23.62 -10.00
C LEU A 100 7.61 22.60 -9.09
N ARG A 101 8.91 22.78 -8.84
CA ARG A 101 9.67 21.91 -7.91
C ARG A 101 9.11 21.94 -6.49
N HIS A 102 8.67 23.12 -6.03
CA HIS A 102 8.04 23.25 -4.72
C HIS A 102 6.70 22.50 -4.66
N GLN A 103 5.86 22.63 -5.69
CA GLN A 103 4.60 21.88 -5.78
C GLN A 103 4.83 20.36 -5.86
N GLU A 104 5.81 19.89 -6.63
CA GLU A 104 6.18 18.46 -6.68
C GLU A 104 6.61 17.94 -5.30
N LYS A 105 7.41 18.73 -4.59
CA LYS A 105 7.85 18.42 -3.23
C LYS A 105 6.67 18.33 -2.27
N LEU A 106 5.76 19.32 -2.28
CA LEU A 106 4.54 19.28 -1.49
C LEU A 106 3.69 18.05 -1.83
N ARG A 107 3.51 17.72 -3.11
CA ARG A 107 2.77 16.52 -3.52
C ARG A 107 3.40 15.24 -2.98
N LYS A 108 4.73 15.11 -3.02
CA LYS A 108 5.43 13.95 -2.46
C LYS A 108 5.18 13.81 -0.95
N PHE A 109 5.11 14.93 -0.22
CA PHE A 109 4.77 14.94 1.22
C PHE A 109 3.30 14.69 1.50
N SER A 110 2.39 15.14 0.63
CA SER A 110 0.94 14.96 0.78
C SER A 110 0.46 13.57 0.36
N LYS A 111 1.34 12.68 -0.13
CA LYS A 111 0.94 11.30 -0.46
C LYS A 111 0.59 10.56 0.84
N PRO A 112 -0.52 9.82 0.86
CA PRO A 112 -0.90 9.07 2.03
C PRO A 112 0.01 7.85 2.19
N ILE A 113 0.16 7.41 3.44
CA ILE A 113 1.13 6.40 3.83
C ILE A 113 0.95 5.06 3.08
N TYR A 114 -0.30 4.70 2.77
CA TYR A 114 -0.67 3.45 2.11
C TYR A 114 -0.24 3.34 0.64
N LEU A 115 0.30 4.40 0.02
CA LEU A 115 0.75 4.38 -1.39
C LEU A 115 2.28 4.34 -1.56
N LYS A 116 3.04 4.40 -0.46
CA LYS A 116 4.49 4.52 -0.50
C LYS A 116 5.16 3.37 -1.30
N SER A 117 4.72 2.13 -1.10
CA SER A 117 5.28 0.96 -1.80
C SER A 117 4.84 0.83 -3.27
N HIS A 118 3.85 1.60 -3.74
CA HIS A 118 3.38 1.57 -5.13
C HIS A 118 4.16 2.52 -6.06
N ASP A 119 4.71 3.61 -5.52
CA ASP A 119 5.54 4.57 -6.27
C ASP A 119 6.87 3.97 -6.74
N GLU A 120 7.37 2.92 -6.08
CA GLU A 120 8.64 2.26 -6.41
C GLU A 120 8.50 1.18 -7.50
N VAL A 121 7.32 1.01 -8.10
CA VAL A 121 7.01 -0.04 -9.09
C VAL A 121 6.77 0.56 -10.49
N SER A 122 7.12 1.83 -10.72
CA SER A 122 7.00 2.52 -12.03
C SER A 122 8.35 2.70 -12.72
#